data_AF-A0A1G1T1K1-F1
#
_entry.id   AF-A0A1G1T1K1-F1
#
_cell.length_a   1.000
_cell.length_b   1.000
_cell.length_c   1.000
_cell.angle_alpha   90.00
_cell.angle_beta   90.00
_cell.angle_gamma   90.00
#
_symmetry.space_group_name_H-M   'P 1'
#
loop_
_entity.id
_entity.type
_entity.pdbx_description
1 polymer ?
#
loop_
_entity_poly.entity_id
_entity_poly.type
_entity_poly.pdbx_seq_one_letter_code
_entity_poly.pdbx_strand_id
1 'polypeptide(L)'
;MRCGLCEREVQSTSRHHLVPREEGGHHGPVVDLCQPCHSSVHRFLSNRDLARRYASVEALRAAEELQTYLRWIRKQRVERISNRRGRR
;
A
#
# COMPACT_ATOMS: atom_id res chain seq x y z
N MET A 1 5.13 14.36 6.56
CA MET A 1 5.34 13.85 5.17
C MET A 1 4.03 13.27 4.63
N ARG A 2 3.84 13.16 3.30
CA ARG A 2 2.55 12.75 2.71
C ARG A 2 2.59 11.31 2.22
N CYS A 3 1.61 10.50 2.59
CA CYS A 3 1.49 9.11 2.11
C CYS A 3 1.07 9.07 0.64
N GLY A 4 1.79 8.31 -0.19
CA GLY A 4 1.51 8.16 -1.62
C GLY A 4 0.24 7.38 -1.96
N LEU A 5 -0.43 6.73 -0.99
CA LEU A 5 -1.68 6.00 -1.22
C LEU A 5 -2.91 6.71 -0.61
N CYS A 6 -2.90 6.97 0.70
CA CYS A 6 -4.03 7.63 1.36
C CYS A 6 -3.96 9.16 1.35
N GLU A 7 -2.83 9.74 0.93
CA GLU A 7 -2.62 11.18 0.78
C GLU A 7 -2.71 12.02 2.05
N ARG A 8 -2.84 11.37 3.22
CA ARG A 8 -2.74 12.04 4.52
C ARG A 8 -1.32 12.50 4.81
N GLU A 9 -1.23 13.57 5.59
CA GLU A 9 -0.01 13.89 6.32
C GLU A 9 0.16 12.89 7.47
N VAL A 10 1.36 12.31 7.55
CA VAL A 10 1.74 11.27 8.51
C VAL A 10 3.12 11.59 9.08
N GLN A 11 3.42 10.98 10.23
CA GLN A 11 4.70 11.16 10.92
C GLN A 11 5.84 10.42 10.22
N SER A 12 5.55 9.25 9.63
CA SER A 12 6.55 8.42 8.97
C SER A 12 5.95 7.66 7.78
N THR A 13 6.79 7.42 6.77
CA THR A 13 6.50 6.52 5.66
C THR A 13 7.62 5.51 5.50
N SER A 14 7.30 4.45 4.78
CA SER A 14 8.23 3.39 4.39
C SER A 14 8.11 3.16 2.89
N ARG A 15 9.24 2.83 2.26
CA ARG A 15 9.30 2.56 0.83
C ARG A 15 8.59 1.25 0.50
N HIS A 16 7.60 1.32 -0.39
CA HIS A 16 6.90 0.17 -0.94
C HIS A 16 7.25 0.01 -2.43
N HIS A 17 7.58 -1.21 -2.85
CA HIS A 17 7.88 -1.51 -4.25
C HIS A 17 6.58 -1.95 -4.92
N LEU A 18 6.16 -1.24 -5.97
CA LEU A 18 4.89 -1.50 -6.66
C LEU A 18 4.95 -2.80 -7.48
N VAL A 19 6.13 -3.14 -7.95
CA VAL A 19 6.45 -4.48 -8.46
C VAL A 19 7.28 -5.19 -7.40
N PRO A 20 6.83 -6.34 -6.87
CA PRO A 20 7.63 -7.12 -5.93
C PRO A 20 9.00 -7.47 -6.51
N ARG A 21 10.02 -7.50 -5.66
CA ARG A 21 11.40 -7.84 -6.06
C ARG A 21 11.49 -9.21 -6.73
N GLU A 22 10.70 -10.16 -6.22
CA GLU A 22 10.60 -11.54 -6.75
C GLU A 22 10.09 -11.60 -8.20
N GLU A 23 9.38 -10.57 -8.67
CA GLU A 23 8.86 -10.46 -10.03
C GLU A 23 9.74 -9.53 -10.91
N GLY A 24 10.99 -9.28 -10.50
CA GLY A 24 11.94 -8.43 -11.23
C GLY A 24 11.88 -6.94 -10.88
N GLY A 25 11.12 -6.55 -9.85
CA GLY A 25 10.93 -5.15 -9.42
C GLY A 25 12.13 -4.46 -8.76
N HIS A 26 13.35 -4.98 -8.91
CA HIS A 26 14.56 -4.46 -8.24
C HIS A 26 14.85 -2.98 -8.54
N HIS A 27 14.50 -2.51 -9.74
CA HIS A 27 14.57 -1.10 -10.15
C HIS A 27 13.19 -0.53 -10.50
N GLY A 28 12.13 -1.18 -10.02
CA GLY A 28 10.76 -0.81 -10.32
C GLY A 28 10.31 0.46 -9.59
N PRO A 29 9.15 1.02 -9.98
CA PRO A 29 8.61 2.20 -9.35
C PRO A 29 8.33 1.93 -7.86
N VAL A 30 8.72 2.88 -7.02
CA VAL A 30 8.52 2.83 -5.57
C VAL A 30 7.60 3.97 -5.13
N VAL A 31 6.87 3.74 -4.04
CA VAL A 31 6.01 4.75 -3.43
C VAL A 31 6.19 4.75 -1.92
N ASP A 32 6.19 5.93 -1.32
CA ASP A 32 6.26 6.10 0.13
C ASP A 32 4.89 5.96 0.78
N LEU A 33 4.71 4.93 1.61
CA LEU A 33 3.46 4.61 2.27
C LEU A 33 3.58 4.71 3.79
N CYS A 34 2.56 5.25 4.44
CA CYS A 34 2.44 5.15 5.89
C CYS A 34 2.28 3.68 6.32
N GLN A 35 2.65 3.36 7.56
CA GLN A 35 2.60 1.98 8.06
C GLN A 35 1.20 1.33 7.90
N PRO A 36 0.08 2.04 8.13
CA PRO A 36 -1.24 1.51 7.86
C PRO A 36 -1.48 1.13 6.40
N CYS A 37 -1.14 2.03 5.47
CA CYS A 37 -1.34 1.77 4.05
C CYS A 37 -0.46 0.63 3.56
N HIS A 38 0.81 0.62 3.95
CA HIS A 38 1.73 -0.46 3.59
C HIS A 38 1.20 -1.82 4.09
N SER A 39 0.77 -1.89 5.35
CA SER A 39 0.22 -3.12 5.94
C SER A 39 -1.09 -3.55 5.29
N SER A 40 -1.93 -2.60 4.85
CA SER A 40 -3.19 -2.89 4.19
C SER A 40 -3.02 -3.32 2.74
N VAL A 41 -2.08 -2.75 1.98
CA VAL A 41 -1.79 -3.19 0.60
C VAL A 41 -1.49 -4.69 0.59
N HIS A 42 -0.59 -5.15 1.45
CA HIS A 42 -0.31 -6.58 1.58
C HIS A 42 -1.45 -7.36 2.26
N ARG A 43 -2.45 -6.73 2.87
CA ARG A 43 -3.63 -7.45 3.37
C ARG A 43 -4.65 -7.72 2.26
N PHE A 44 -4.88 -6.75 1.38
CA PHE A 44 -5.89 -6.83 0.33
C PHE A 44 -5.37 -7.45 -0.96
N LEU A 45 -4.11 -7.20 -1.31
CA LEU A 45 -3.53 -7.59 -2.59
C LEU A 45 -2.38 -8.59 -2.38
N SER A 46 -2.31 -9.58 -3.27
CA SER A 46 -1.17 -10.48 -3.32
C SER A 46 -0.01 -9.86 -4.10
N ASN A 47 1.21 -10.38 -3.93
CA ASN A 47 2.38 -9.96 -4.72
C ASN A 47 2.11 -10.11 -6.23
N ARG A 48 1.41 -11.17 -6.63
CA ARG A 48 1.06 -11.43 -8.03
C ARG A 48 0.08 -10.38 -8.58
N ASP A 49 -0.88 -9.93 -7.78
CA ASP A 49 -1.82 -8.89 -8.21
C ASP A 49 -1.14 -7.53 -8.33
N LEU A 50 -0.23 -7.21 -7.40
CA LEU A 50 0.61 -6.02 -7.47
C LEU A 50 1.43 -5.99 -8.77
N ALA A 51 2.13 -7.07 -9.09
CA ALA A 51 2.94 -7.16 -10.30
C ALA A 51 2.11 -7.04 -11.60
N ARG A 52 0.93 -7.67 -11.64
CA ARG A 52 0.13 -7.79 -12.88
C ARG A 52 -0.83 -6.64 -13.14
N ARG A 53 -1.42 -6.07 -12.09
CA ARG A 53 -2.55 -5.12 -12.21
C ARG A 53 -2.27 -3.77 -11.59
N TYR A 54 -1.40 -3.71 -10.59
CA TYR A 54 -1.21 -2.53 -9.75
C TYR A 54 0.25 -2.07 -9.66
N ALA A 55 0.97 -2.18 -10.78
CA ALA A 55 2.40 -1.84 -10.89
C ALA A 55 2.69 -0.32 -10.91
N SER A 56 1.68 0.54 -10.73
CA SER A 56 1.81 1.98 -10.59
C SER A 56 1.03 2.48 -9.37
N VAL A 57 1.39 3.67 -8.84
CA VAL A 57 0.67 4.25 -7.69
C VAL A 57 -0.76 4.63 -8.07
N GLU A 58 -0.98 5.06 -9.31
CA GLU A 58 -2.30 5.40 -9.85
C GLU A 58 -3.18 4.15 -9.92
N ALA A 59 -2.64 3.04 -10.43
CA ALA A 59 -3.36 1.77 -10.47
C ALA A 59 -3.66 1.25 -9.06
N LEU A 60 -2.69 1.34 -8.15
CA LEU A 60 -2.88 0.95 -6.75
C LEU A 60 -3.94 1.81 -6.04
N ARG A 61 -3.98 3.11 -6.32
CA ARG A 61 -5.03 4.02 -5.81
C ARG A 61 -6.40 3.73 -6.40
N ALA A 62 -6.45 3.23 -7.64
CA ALA A 62 -7.68 2.86 -8.33
C ALA A 62 -8.17 1.44 -8.01
N ALA A 63 -7.36 0.62 -7.32
CA ALA A 63 -7.72 -0.75 -6.97
C ALA A 63 -9.05 -0.82 -6.21
N GLU A 64 -10.01 -1.58 -6.74
CA GLU A 64 -11.37 -1.70 -6.20
C GLU A 64 -11.34 -2.27 -4.77
N GLU A 65 -10.46 -3.25 -4.54
CA GLU A 65 -10.27 -3.93 -3.26
C GLU A 65 -9.81 -2.95 -2.16
N LEU A 66 -9.16 -1.84 -2.54
CA LEU A 66 -8.67 -0.82 -1.61
C LEU A 66 -9.65 0.35 -1.42
N GLN A 67 -10.64 0.57 -2.28
CA GLN A 67 -11.47 1.78 -2.24
C GLN A 67 -12.19 2.00 -0.90
N THR A 68 -12.76 0.93 -0.33
CA THR A 68 -13.43 1.02 0.98
C THR A 68 -12.44 1.36 2.09
N TYR A 69 -11.25 0.74 2.07
CA TYR A 69 -10.18 1.05 3.01
C TYR A 69 -9.69 2.50 2.85
N LEU A 70 -9.44 2.96 1.63
CA LEU A 70 -8.94 4.32 1.35
C LEU A 70 -9.92 5.41 1.80
N ARG A 71 -11.22 5.21 1.56
CA ARG A 71 -12.28 6.12 2.05
C ARG A 71 -12.30 6.20 3.57
N TRP A 72 -12.09 5.08 4.26
CA TRP A 72 -12.07 5.04 5.71
C TRP A 72 -10.79 5.65 6.28
N ILE A 73 -9.61 5.20 5.84
CA ILE A 73 -8.31 5.59 6.42
C ILE A 73 -8.01 7.08 6.22
N ARG A 74 -8.53 7.71 5.14
CA ARG A 74 -8.40 9.16 4.91
C ARG A 74 -9.01 10.01 6.03
N LYS A 75 -9.97 9.47 6.77
CA LYS A 75 -10.64 10.15 7.90
C LYS A 75 -10.01 9.85 9.25
N GLN A 76 -9.06 8.91 9.31
CA GLN A 76 -8.48 8.44 10.56
C GLN A 76 -7.14 9.12 10.84
N ARG A 77 -6.86 9.38 12.13
CA ARG A 77 -5.54 9.83 12.62
C ARG A 77 -4.63 8.66 13.06
N VAL A 78 -4.87 7.48 12.50
CA VAL A 78 -4.13 6.27 12.86
C VAL A 78 -2.77 6.27 12.14
N GLU A 79 -1.71 6.19 12.94
CA GLU A 79 -0.32 6.13 12.47
C GLU A 79 0.24 4.70 12.44
N ARG A 80 -0.41 3.75 13.13
CA ARG A 80 0.00 2.34 13.12
C ARG A 80 -1.18 1.39 13.25
N ILE A 81 -1.22 0.34 12.42
CA ILE A 81 -2.15 -0.80 12.55
C ILE A 81 -1.37 -2.11 12.64
N SER A 82 -1.87 -3.04 13.46
CA SER A 82 -1.35 -4.40 13.52
C SER A 82 -2.25 -5.33 12.69
N ASN A 83 -1.96 -5.46 11.40
CA ASN A 83 -2.59 -6.49 10.57
C ASN A 83 -1.93 -7.84 10.89
N ARG A 84 -2.44 -8.55 11.92
CA ARG A 84 -2.07 -9.95 12.14
C ARG A 84 -2.64 -10.76 10.97
N ARG A 85 -1.86 -10.95 9.89
CA ARG A 85 -2.07 -12.12 9.04
C ARG A 85 -1.81 -13.31 9.96
N GLY A 86 -2.86 -14.01 10.38
CA GLY A 86 -2.69 -15.35 10.92
C GLY A 86 -1.83 -16.11 9.91
N ARG A 87 -0.67 -16.61 10.34
CA ARG A 87 0.09 -17.57 9.54
C ARG A 87 -0.90 -18.68 9.21
N ARG A 88 -1.31 -18.77 7.95
CA ARG A 88 -2.05 -19.91 7.43
C ARG A 88 -1.04 -20.79 6.72
#